data_AF-A0A7W1HXS6-F1
#
_entry.id   AF-A0A7W1HXS6-F1
#
_cell.length_a   1.000
_cell.length_b   1.000
_cell.length_c   1.000
_cell.angle_alpha   90.00
_cell.angle_beta   90.00
_cell.angle_gamma   90.00
#
_symmetry.space_group_name_H-M   'P 1'
#
loop_
_entity.id
_entity.type
_entity.pdbx_description
1 polymer ?
#
loop_
_entity_poly.entity_id
_entity_poly.type
_entity_poly.pdbx_seq_one_letter_code
_entity_poly.pdbx_strand_id
1 'polypeptide(L)'
;TDSSAIQDLALGDGVRLDAAMSSLTTLEEAVDSGIPIKIVGDPLYYEPLAAAIDKEAPADPQPLVDEVSKIIEEMHEDGTLTELSKKWYGIDLTKKQGA
;
A
#
# COMPACT_ATOMS: atom_id res chain seq x y z
N THR A 1 5.12 13.98 -1.54
CA THR A 1 4.70 12.69 -0.96
C THR A 1 3.21 12.75 -0.75
N ASP A 2 2.55 11.63 -0.52
CA ASP A 2 1.10 11.61 -0.38
C ASP A 2 0.66 12.41 0.85
N SER A 3 1.49 12.46 1.91
CA SER A 3 1.27 13.28 3.09
C SER A 3 1.11 14.77 2.78
N SER A 4 1.90 15.35 1.86
CA SER A 4 1.73 16.77 1.50
C SER A 4 0.45 17.02 0.72
N ALA A 5 0.04 16.09 -0.15
CA ALA A 5 -1.22 16.20 -0.88
C ALA A 5 -2.44 16.10 0.05
N ILE A 6 -2.39 15.19 1.03
CA ILE A 6 -3.42 15.03 2.06
C ILE A 6 -3.56 16.31 2.90
N GLN A 7 -2.46 16.90 3.34
CA GLN A 7 -2.48 18.15 4.13
C GLN A 7 -2.98 19.34 3.30
N ASP A 8 -2.61 19.40 2.02
CA ASP A 8 -3.07 20.46 1.11
C ASP A 8 -4.58 20.38 0.84
N LEU A 9 -5.11 19.16 0.67
CA LEU A 9 -6.55 18.92 0.49
C LEU A 9 -7.33 19.24 1.76
N ALA A 10 -6.78 18.96 2.95
CA ALA A 10 -7.41 19.23 4.24
C ALA A 10 -7.67 20.73 4.51
N LEU A 11 -7.07 21.65 3.75
CA LEU A 11 -7.37 23.08 3.83
C LEU A 11 -8.75 23.45 3.27
N GLY A 12 -9.37 22.54 2.51
CA GLY A 12 -10.68 22.70 1.88
C GLY A 12 -10.63 22.43 0.39
N ASP A 13 -11.74 21.89 -0.13
CA ASP A 13 -11.92 21.54 -1.54
C ASP A 13 -11.59 22.74 -2.46
N GLY A 14 -10.64 22.55 -3.38
CA GLY A 14 -10.24 23.56 -4.37
C GLY A 14 -9.40 24.71 -3.82
N VAL A 15 -9.02 24.72 -2.54
CA VAL A 15 -8.14 25.77 -1.97
C VAL A 15 -6.71 25.64 -2.49
N ARG A 16 -6.17 24.42 -2.49
CA ARG A 16 -4.88 24.09 -3.11
C ARG A 16 -5.00 22.94 -4.08
N LEU A 17 -5.86 21.97 -3.79
CA LEU A 17 -6.11 20.78 -4.59
C LEU A 17 -7.61 20.51 -4.61
N ASP A 18 -8.11 19.97 -5.72
CA ASP A 18 -9.48 19.46 -5.83
C ASP A 18 -9.59 18.00 -5.37
N ALA A 19 -8.49 17.23 -5.48
CA ALA A 19 -8.41 15.83 -5.08
C ALA A 19 -6.96 15.41 -4.83
N ALA A 20 -6.78 14.33 -4.07
CA ALA A 20 -5.52 13.61 -3.91
C ALA A 20 -5.75 12.12 -4.19
N MET A 21 -4.74 11.46 -4.78
CA MET A 21 -4.73 10.02 -5.01
C MET A 21 -3.58 9.38 -4.22
N SER A 22 -3.85 8.26 -3.56
CA SER A 22 -2.89 7.49 -2.77
C SER A 22 -3.41 6.05 -2.60
N SER A 23 -2.67 5.21 -1.86
CA SER A 23 -3.15 3.89 -1.47
C SER A 23 -4.32 4.00 -0.48
N LEU A 24 -5.27 3.06 -0.56
CA LEU A 24 -6.48 3.07 0.26
C LEU A 24 -6.14 3.10 1.76
N THR A 25 -5.21 2.26 2.20
CA THR A 25 -4.79 2.17 3.61
C THR A 25 -4.19 3.47 4.12
N THR A 26 -3.45 4.21 3.30
CA THR A 26 -2.88 5.52 3.68
C THR A 26 -3.99 6.55 3.89
N LEU A 27 -5.00 6.55 3.02
CA LEU A 27 -6.13 7.46 3.13
C LEU A 27 -7.03 7.10 4.32
N GLU A 28 -7.25 5.81 4.58
CA GLU A 28 -7.98 5.32 5.75
C GLU A 28 -7.27 5.73 7.05
N GLU A 29 -5.96 5.53 7.16
CA GLU A 29 -5.19 5.95 8.34
C GLU A 29 -5.24 7.47 8.55
N ALA A 30 -5.21 8.26 7.47
CA ALA A 30 -5.37 9.71 7.55
C ALA A 30 -6.74 10.12 8.10
N VAL A 31 -7.82 9.47 7.65
CA VAL A 31 -9.18 9.68 8.15
C VAL A 31 -9.29 9.27 9.62
N ASP A 32 -8.77 8.09 9.99
CA ASP A 32 -8.77 7.58 11.36
C ASP A 32 -7.96 8.46 12.31
N SER A 33 -6.93 9.13 11.80
CA SER A 33 -6.13 10.14 12.52
C SER A 33 -6.80 11.51 12.64
N GLY A 34 -8.02 11.67 12.10
CA GLY A 34 -8.83 12.88 12.20
C GLY A 34 -8.53 13.95 11.14
N ILE A 35 -7.82 13.63 10.06
CA ILE A 35 -7.64 14.57 8.95
C ILE A 35 -9.00 14.72 8.24
N PRO A 36 -9.49 15.95 7.99
CA PRO A 36 -10.82 16.21 7.47
C PRO A 36 -10.90 16.00 5.94
N ILE A 37 -10.58 14.79 5.49
CA ILE A 37 -10.72 14.35 4.10
C ILE A 37 -11.77 13.24 4.00
N LYS A 38 -12.25 12.99 2.78
CA LYS A 38 -13.20 11.93 2.47
C LYS A 38 -12.70 11.11 1.28
N ILE A 39 -12.71 9.78 1.44
CA ILE A 39 -12.48 8.85 0.32
C ILE A 39 -13.74 8.79 -0.54
N VAL A 40 -13.58 8.89 -1.86
CA VAL A 40 -14.68 8.92 -2.84
C VAL A 40 -14.49 7.84 -3.90
N GLY A 41 -15.58 7.18 -4.27
CA GLY A 41 -15.58 6.10 -5.27
C GLY A 41 -14.91 4.81 -4.78
N ASP A 42 -14.72 3.89 -5.73
CA ASP A 42 -14.01 2.64 -5.52
C ASP A 42 -12.52 2.80 -5.92
N PRO A 43 -11.61 1.93 -5.43
CA PRO A 43 -10.21 1.91 -5.88
C PRO A 43 -10.10 1.82 -7.40
N LEU A 44 -9.24 2.65 -7.99
CA LEU A 44 -9.09 2.73 -9.45
C LEU A 44 -8.39 1.51 -10.07
N TYR A 45 -7.51 0.87 -9.31
CA TYR A 45 -6.79 -0.33 -9.75
C TYR A 45 -6.27 -1.13 -8.55
N TYR A 46 -6.00 -2.41 -8.79
CA TYR A 46 -5.26 -3.27 -7.87
C TYR A 46 -3.75 -3.08 -8.03
N GLU A 47 -3.06 -2.89 -6.93
CA GLU A 47 -1.61 -2.70 -6.88
C GLU A 47 -0.92 -3.95 -6.32
N PRO A 48 -0.34 -4.84 -7.15
CA PRO A 48 0.47 -5.94 -6.65
C PRO A 48 1.81 -5.42 -6.13
N LEU A 49 2.04 -5.55 -4.82
CA LEU A 49 3.27 -5.11 -4.18
C LEU A 49 4.34 -6.21 -4.21
N ALA A 50 5.60 -5.79 -4.32
CA ALA A 50 6.77 -6.67 -4.28
C ALA A 50 7.91 -6.02 -3.50
N ALA A 51 8.80 -6.85 -2.92
CA ALA A 51 10.05 -6.38 -2.36
C ALA A 51 11.01 -6.00 -3.50
N ALA A 52 11.61 -4.80 -3.41
CA ALA A 52 12.57 -4.32 -4.40
C ALA A 52 13.99 -4.35 -3.82
N ILE A 53 14.95 -4.80 -4.63
CA ILE A 53 16.38 -4.85 -4.30
C ILE A 53 17.13 -4.05 -5.38
N ASP A 54 18.14 -3.28 -4.96
CA ASP A 54 18.95 -2.47 -5.87
C ASP A 54 19.72 -3.37 -6.85
N LYS A 55 19.64 -3.05 -8.13
CA LYS A 55 20.35 -3.75 -9.20
C LYS A 55 21.85 -3.45 -9.18
N GLU A 56 22.24 -2.29 -8.66
CA GLU A 56 23.63 -1.85 -8.56
C GLU A 56 24.24 -2.16 -7.19
N ALA A 57 23.67 -3.15 -6.47
CA ALA A 57 24.20 -3.59 -5.20
C ALA A 57 25.69 -4.01 -5.33
N PRO A 58 26.52 -3.82 -4.27
CA PRO A 58 27.95 -4.14 -4.33
C PRO A 58 28.29 -5.61 -4.64
N ALA A 59 27.34 -6.52 -4.49
CA ALA A 59 27.42 -7.93 -4.82
C ALA A 59 26.19 -8.34 -5.66
N ASP A 60 26.27 -9.48 -6.35
CA ASP A 60 25.14 -10.02 -7.13
C ASP A 60 23.87 -10.11 -6.26
N PRO A 61 22.81 -9.34 -6.59
CA PRO A 61 21.59 -9.32 -5.79
C PRO A 61 20.71 -10.55 -6.05
N GLN A 62 20.94 -11.33 -7.11
CA GLN A 62 20.05 -12.41 -7.53
C GLN A 62 19.76 -13.44 -6.43
N PRO A 63 20.76 -13.96 -5.67
CA PRO A 63 20.49 -14.93 -4.60
C PRO A 63 19.59 -14.36 -3.50
N LEU A 64 19.68 -13.06 -3.21
CA LEU A 64 18.81 -12.41 -2.23
C LEU A 64 17.39 -12.24 -2.77
N VAL A 65 17.25 -11.86 -4.04
CA VAL A 65 15.96 -11.77 -4.73
C VAL A 65 15.26 -13.13 -4.71
N ASP A 66 15.98 -14.20 -5.03
CA ASP A 66 15.42 -15.56 -5.10
C ASP A 66 14.94 -16.04 -3.72
N GLU A 67 15.76 -15.89 -2.68
CA GLU A 67 15.39 -16.35 -1.34
C GLU A 67 14.25 -15.53 -0.73
N VAL A 68 14.25 -14.20 -0.92
CA VAL A 68 13.14 -13.35 -0.47
C VAL A 68 11.85 -13.68 -1.21
N SER A 69 11.91 -13.89 -2.53
CA SER A 69 10.74 -14.26 -3.33
C SER A 69 10.16 -15.59 -2.87
N LYS A 70 11.01 -16.60 -2.68
CA LYS A 70 10.62 -17.91 -2.17
C LYS A 70 9.96 -17.81 -0.79
N ILE A 71 10.52 -17.04 0.15
CA ILE A 71 9.93 -16.87 1.49
C ILE A 71 8.56 -16.19 1.40
N ILE A 72 8.41 -15.18 0.54
CA ILE A 72 7.12 -14.50 0.32
C ILE A 72 6.09 -15.49 -0.26
N GLU A 73 6.48 -16.32 -1.22
CA GLU A 73 5.63 -17.38 -1.78
C GLU A 73 5.22 -18.40 -0.70
N GLU A 74 6.16 -18.90 0.11
CA GLU A 74 5.87 -19.80 1.23
C GLU A 74 4.89 -19.17 2.24
N MET A 75 5.04 -17.88 2.54
CA MET A 75 4.11 -17.14 3.40
C MET A 75 2.71 -16.95 2.79
N HIS A 76 2.59 -16.92 1.47
CA HIS A 76 1.30 -16.94 0.79
C HIS A 76 0.66 -18.34 0.88
N GLU A 77 1.45 -19.39 0.68
CA GLU A 77 1.00 -20.79 0.70
C GLU A 77 0.56 -21.24 2.10
N ASP A 78 1.31 -20.89 3.13
CA ASP A 78 1.03 -21.29 4.52
C ASP A 78 0.00 -20.38 5.22
N GLY A 79 -0.39 -19.29 4.57
CA GLY A 79 -1.38 -18.32 5.07
C GLY A 79 -0.83 -17.27 6.03
N THR A 80 0.47 -17.26 6.33
CA THR A 80 1.11 -16.27 7.21
C THR A 80 0.85 -14.84 6.73
N LEU A 81 0.97 -14.58 5.43
CA LEU A 81 0.72 -13.26 4.83
C LEU A 81 -0.75 -12.83 4.99
N THR A 82 -1.69 -13.75 4.77
CA THR A 82 -3.13 -13.49 4.99
C THR A 82 -3.40 -13.10 6.45
N GLU A 83 -2.85 -13.83 7.42
CA GLU A 83 -3.10 -13.56 8.84
C GLU A 83 -2.45 -12.24 9.30
N LEU A 84 -1.26 -11.92 8.80
CA LEU A 84 -0.64 -10.61 9.02
C LEU A 84 -1.50 -9.48 8.43
N SER A 85 -2.00 -9.65 7.21
CA SER A 85 -2.81 -8.62 6.56
C SER A 85 -4.10 -8.34 7.32
N LYS A 86 -4.84 -9.38 7.73
CA LYS A 86 -6.04 -9.22 8.56
C LYS A 86 -5.74 -8.59 9.92
N LYS A 87 -4.61 -8.94 10.54
CA LYS A 87 -4.21 -8.37 11.85
C LYS A 87 -4.06 -6.86 11.79
N TRP A 88 -3.47 -6.34 10.71
CA TRP A 88 -3.14 -4.91 10.60
C TRP A 88 -4.20 -4.09 9.87
N TYR A 89 -4.93 -4.68 8.92
CA TYR A 89 -5.86 -3.97 8.04
C TYR A 89 -7.31 -4.49 8.13
N GLY A 90 -7.58 -5.54 8.91
CA GLY A 90 -8.92 -6.15 9.01
C GLY A 90 -9.39 -6.92 7.78
N ILE A 91 -8.68 -6.82 6.66
CA ILE A 91 -8.95 -7.49 5.38
C ILE A 91 -7.68 -8.16 4.84
N ASP A 92 -7.86 -9.10 3.91
CA ASP A 92 -6.73 -9.76 3.24
C ASP A 92 -6.35 -8.99 1.97
N LEU A 93 -5.33 -8.14 2.07
CA LEU A 93 -4.73 -7.40 0.96
C LEU A 93 -3.72 -8.22 0.15
N THR A 94 -3.44 -9.46 0.56
CA THR A 94 -2.40 -10.32 -0.06
C THR A 94 -2.93 -11.14 -1.22
N LYS A 95 -4.22 -11.01 -1.51
CA LYS A 95 -4.91 -11.64 -2.62
C LYS A 95 -5.39 -10.57 -3.58
N LYS A 96 -5.47 -10.93 -4.87
CA LYS A 96 -6.03 -10.04 -5.89
C LYS A 96 -7.44 -9.61 -5.47
N GLN A 97 -7.64 -8.30 -5.31
CA GLN A 97 -8.92 -7.67 -5.03
C GLN A 97 -9.48 -7.10 -6.34
N GLY A 98 -10.75 -7.37 -6.65
CA GLY A 98 -11.38 -6.85 -7.87
C GLY A 98 -10.91 -7.52 -9.19
N ALA A 99 -11.50 -7.08 -10.30
CA ALA A 99 -11.24 -7.60 -11.66
C ALA A 99 -9.87 -7.19 -12.19
#